data_AF-A0A1X0WXB9-F1
#
_entry.id   AF-A0A1X0WXB9-F1
#
_cell.length_a   1.000
_cell.length_b   1.000
_cell.length_c   1.000
_cell.angle_alpha   90.00
_cell.angle_beta   90.00
_cell.angle_gamma   90.00
#
_symmetry.space_group_name_H-M   'P 1'
#
loop_
_entity.id
_entity.type
_entity.pdbx_description
1 polymer ?
#
loop_
_entity_poly.entity_id
_entity_poly.type
_entity_poly.pdbx_seq_one_letter_code
_entity_poly.pdbx_strand_id
1 'polypeptide(L)'
;MTLSCVIGTVFRNFAIISGDMRMSNSDEITSEKMSKVFKVNNKVLVGMTGSAQPVITLKENGYFSLEDCTSAEDYFEFLWLLTGNKQVIQQNQSNVLVIGVSKEGIGFGGNFHMDDEMPDNQLYISEKLDGWSPILTPPSVNQKYYQKVIDNRIIEIVLSQTNIQNFSRGMLIKNIKELHREIILEISKKDKSVNSNIEQYVIKW
;
A
#
# COMPACT_ATOMS: atom_id res chain seq x y z
N MET A 1 8.81 -6.18 16.18
CA MET A 1 8.54 -5.05 15.27
C MET A 1 9.09 -5.42 13.90
N THR A 2 8.40 -5.47 12.76
CA THR A 2 6.98 -5.49 12.36
C THR A 2 7.01 -6.13 10.96
N LEU A 3 6.09 -7.04 10.65
CA LEU A 3 6.41 -8.31 9.99
C LEU A 3 5.72 -8.48 8.64
N SER A 4 6.01 -7.60 7.69
CA SER A 4 5.23 -7.55 6.43
C SER A 4 5.83 -6.61 5.40
N CYS A 5 5.50 -6.84 4.13
CA CYS A 5 5.86 -5.99 3.01
C CYS A 5 4.62 -5.54 2.26
N VAL A 6 4.47 -4.23 2.07
CA VAL A 6 3.43 -3.61 1.26
C VAL A 6 4.10 -2.62 0.29
N ILE A 7 3.74 -2.70 -0.99
CA ILE A 7 4.16 -1.75 -2.02
C ILE A 7 2.91 -1.14 -2.65
N GLY A 8 2.80 0.18 -2.58
CA GLY A 8 1.84 0.94 -3.37
C GLY A 8 2.52 1.58 -4.57
N THR A 9 1.78 1.78 -5.65
CA THR A 9 2.14 2.64 -6.77
C THR A 9 0.89 3.39 -7.21
N VAL A 10 0.95 4.73 -7.21
CA VAL A 10 -0.14 5.59 -7.65
C VAL A 10 0.33 6.52 -8.76
N PHE A 11 -0.48 6.58 -9.81
CA PHE A 11 -0.39 7.54 -10.91
C PHE A 11 -1.65 8.41 -10.90
N ARG A 12 -1.70 9.44 -11.74
CA ARG A 12 -2.86 10.33 -11.87
C ARG A 12 -4.21 9.60 -12.07
N ASN A 13 -4.23 8.46 -12.75
CA ASN A 13 -5.45 7.79 -13.22
C ASN A 13 -5.55 6.29 -12.89
N PHE A 14 -4.63 5.75 -12.10
CA PHE A 14 -4.74 4.40 -11.55
C PHE A 14 -3.86 4.25 -10.32
N ALA A 15 -4.19 3.28 -9.48
CA ALA A 15 -3.38 2.88 -8.34
C ALA A 15 -3.30 1.36 -8.26
N ILE A 16 -2.16 0.87 -7.78
CA ILE A 16 -1.85 -0.55 -7.57
C ILE A 16 -1.34 -0.68 -6.15
N ILE A 17 -1.88 -1.64 -5.41
CA ILE A 17 -1.31 -2.02 -4.13
C ILE A 17 -1.02 -3.52 -4.14
N SER A 18 0.12 -3.89 -3.55
CA SER A 18 0.58 -5.27 -3.43
C SER A 18 1.06 -5.50 -2.01
N GLY A 19 0.73 -6.65 -1.43
CA GLY A 19 1.22 -7.03 -0.11
C GLY A 19 1.36 -8.53 0.04
N ASP A 20 2.28 -8.96 0.89
CA ASP A 20 2.36 -10.35 1.31
C ASP A 20 1.22 -10.70 2.27
N MET A 21 0.89 -11.99 2.40
CA MET A 21 -0.27 -12.46 3.16
C MET A 21 0.07 -13.07 4.54
N ARG A 22 1.32 -12.97 5.00
CA ARG A 22 1.75 -13.54 6.30
C ARG A 22 1.53 -12.57 7.45
N MET A 23 0.58 -12.83 8.33
CA MET A 23 0.44 -12.06 9.57
C MET A 23 1.19 -12.73 10.71
N SER A 24 1.76 -11.90 11.57
CA SER A 24 2.39 -12.35 12.80
C SER A 24 2.23 -11.32 13.92
N ASN A 25 2.23 -11.82 15.14
CA ASN A 25 2.31 -11.03 16.36
C ASN A 25 3.64 -11.37 17.02
N SER A 26 4.44 -10.35 17.33
CA SER A 26 5.83 -10.49 17.82
C SER A 26 6.69 -11.41 16.94
N ASP A 27 6.75 -12.70 17.26
CA ASP A 27 7.52 -13.73 16.55
C ASP A 27 6.67 -14.94 16.13
N GLU A 28 5.37 -14.95 16.48
CA GLU A 28 4.45 -16.04 16.16
C GLU A 28 3.66 -15.73 14.89
N ILE A 29 3.69 -16.67 13.93
CA ILE A 29 2.89 -16.59 12.71
C ILE A 29 1.44 -16.88 13.07
N THR A 30 0.59 -15.85 12.97
CA THR A 30 -0.84 -15.94 13.26
C THR A 30 -1.66 -16.34 12.03
N SER A 31 -1.17 -16.03 10.83
CA SER A 31 -1.79 -16.47 9.57
C SER A 31 -0.82 -16.41 8.40
N GLU A 32 -0.99 -17.31 7.43
CA GLU A 32 -0.26 -17.32 6.16
C GLU A 32 -1.08 -16.81 4.97
N LYS A 33 -2.36 -16.51 5.21
CA LYS A 33 -3.38 -16.25 4.19
C LYS A 33 -4.22 -15.01 4.50
N MET A 34 -3.80 -14.19 5.46
CA MET A 34 -4.54 -12.99 5.80
C MET A 34 -4.03 -11.84 4.94
N SER A 35 -4.95 -11.25 4.20
CA SER A 35 -4.68 -10.07 3.41
C SER A 35 -4.19 -8.92 4.28
N LYS A 36 -3.26 -8.15 3.74
CA LYS A 36 -2.78 -6.87 4.30
C LYS A 36 -3.12 -5.69 3.42
N VAL A 37 -3.67 -5.97 2.24
CA VAL A 37 -4.01 -4.96 1.24
C VAL A 37 -5.46 -5.13 0.88
N PHE A 38 -6.21 -4.05 0.89
CA PHE A 38 -7.65 -4.09 0.75
C PHE A 38 -8.10 -3.09 -0.30
N LYS A 39 -9.06 -3.51 -1.11
CA LYS A 39 -9.85 -2.61 -1.93
C LYS A 39 -11.06 -2.17 -1.10
N VAL A 40 -10.98 -0.97 -0.53
CA VAL A 40 -12.05 -0.40 0.31
C VAL A 40 -13.29 -0.15 -0.52
N ASN A 41 -13.11 0.42 -1.71
CA ASN A 41 -14.15 0.64 -2.71
C ASN A 41 -13.50 0.84 -4.10
N ASN A 42 -14.24 1.39 -5.07
CA ASN A 42 -13.71 1.63 -6.42
C ASN A 42 -12.72 2.81 -6.52
N LYS A 43 -12.52 3.57 -5.44
CA LYS A 43 -11.67 4.76 -5.38
C LYS A 43 -10.48 4.63 -4.45
N VAL A 44 -10.51 3.70 -3.50
CA VAL A 44 -9.53 3.64 -2.42
C VAL A 44 -8.96 2.23 -2.26
N LEU A 45 -7.62 2.18 -2.21
CA LEU A 45 -6.84 1.03 -1.79
C LEU A 45 -6.11 1.37 -0.49
N VAL A 46 -6.01 0.39 0.41
CA VAL A 46 -5.26 0.53 1.65
C VAL A 46 -4.37 -0.68 1.87
N GLY A 47 -3.18 -0.45 2.38
CA GLY A 47 -2.24 -1.48 2.78
C GLY A 47 -1.74 -1.21 4.19
N MET A 48 -1.54 -2.28 4.94
CA MET A 48 -1.14 -2.18 6.33
C MET A 48 0.02 -3.14 6.60
N THR A 49 1.12 -2.59 7.11
CA THR A 49 2.18 -3.41 7.71
C THR A 49 2.09 -3.27 9.22
N GLY A 50 2.32 -4.33 9.97
CA GLY A 50 1.87 -4.24 11.35
C GLY A 50 1.88 -5.51 12.17
N SER A 51 1.46 -5.30 13.40
CA SER A 51 0.80 -6.33 14.19
C SER A 51 -0.51 -6.78 13.52
N ALA A 52 -0.96 -7.99 13.84
CA ALA A 52 -2.21 -8.52 13.27
C ALA A 52 -3.47 -7.90 13.85
N GLN A 53 -3.40 -7.47 15.10
CA GLN A 53 -4.58 -7.03 15.83
C GLN A 53 -5.30 -5.85 15.17
N PRO A 54 -4.64 -4.77 14.70
CA PRO A 54 -5.33 -3.67 14.01
C PRO A 54 -6.02 -4.12 12.73
N VAL A 55 -5.39 -4.97 11.92
CA VAL A 55 -5.99 -5.49 10.68
C VAL A 55 -7.24 -6.31 11.00
N ILE A 56 -7.17 -7.18 12.01
CA ILE A 56 -8.30 -7.99 12.47
C ILE A 56 -9.43 -7.08 12.95
N THR A 57 -9.15 -6.14 13.87
CA THR A 57 -10.14 -5.21 14.41
C THR A 57 -10.81 -4.39 13.32
N LEU A 58 -10.04 -3.80 12.40
CA LEU A 58 -10.61 -3.00 11.30
C LEU A 58 -11.47 -3.85 10.36
N LYS A 59 -11.06 -5.10 10.10
CA LYS A 59 -11.81 -6.04 9.27
C LYS A 59 -13.13 -6.45 9.90
N GLU A 60 -13.12 -6.81 11.19
CA GLU A 60 -14.33 -7.23 11.92
C GLU A 60 -15.37 -6.11 12.04
N ASN A 61 -14.92 -4.85 12.08
CA ASN A 61 -15.79 -3.68 12.08
C ASN A 61 -16.20 -3.20 10.67
N GLY A 62 -15.77 -3.89 9.61
CA GLY A 62 -16.16 -3.57 8.24
C GLY A 62 -15.46 -2.35 7.62
N TYR A 63 -14.41 -1.82 8.23
CA TYR A 63 -13.76 -0.58 7.77
C TYR A 63 -12.97 -0.72 6.47
N PHE A 64 -12.72 -1.95 6.00
CA PHE A 64 -12.19 -2.22 4.66
C PHE A 64 -13.26 -2.35 3.57
N SER A 65 -14.51 -1.98 3.85
CA SER A 65 -15.60 -1.97 2.86
C SER A 65 -16.54 -0.79 3.12
N LEU A 66 -16.08 0.42 2.80
CA LEU A 66 -16.84 1.66 3.02
C LEU A 66 -17.27 2.25 1.68
N GLU A 67 -18.55 2.10 1.33
CA GLU A 67 -19.10 2.65 0.08
C GLU A 67 -19.24 4.17 0.11
N ASP A 68 -19.51 4.75 1.30
CA ASP A 68 -19.72 6.18 1.48
C ASP A 68 -18.43 7.02 1.38
N CYS A 69 -17.27 6.37 1.29
CA CYS A 69 -16.00 7.09 1.23
C CYS A 69 -15.74 7.64 -0.18
N THR A 70 -15.83 8.97 -0.30
CA THR A 70 -15.83 9.67 -1.59
C THR A 70 -14.45 9.87 -2.20
N SER A 71 -13.38 9.83 -1.42
CA SER A 71 -11.99 9.94 -1.88
C SER A 71 -11.01 9.16 -1.01
N ALA A 72 -9.79 8.97 -1.51
CA ALA A 72 -8.69 8.40 -0.75
C ALA A 72 -8.24 9.31 0.41
N GLU A 73 -8.37 10.63 0.29
CA GLU A 73 -8.07 11.55 1.40
C GLU A 73 -9.10 11.39 2.53
N ASP A 74 -10.39 11.30 2.20
CA ASP A 74 -11.45 11.09 3.19
C ASP A 74 -11.22 9.79 3.97
N TYR A 75 -10.82 8.71 3.28
CA TYR A 75 -10.50 7.44 3.92
C TYR A 75 -9.25 7.53 4.79
N PHE A 76 -8.23 8.25 4.32
CA PHE A 76 -6.98 8.44 5.04
C PHE A 76 -7.21 9.21 6.34
N GLU A 77 -7.96 10.32 6.29
CA GLU A 77 -8.37 11.10 7.46
C GLU A 77 -9.24 10.27 8.41
N PHE A 78 -10.20 9.52 7.87
CA PHE A 78 -11.04 8.61 8.66
C PHE A 78 -10.22 7.59 9.44
N LEU A 79 -9.31 6.88 8.76
CA LEU A 79 -8.45 5.89 9.43
C LEU A 79 -7.54 6.54 10.46
N TRP A 80 -6.96 7.70 10.16
CA TRP A 80 -6.10 8.41 11.10
C TRP A 80 -6.85 8.81 12.38
N LEU A 81 -8.04 9.39 12.25
CA LEU A 81 -8.91 9.74 13.39
C LEU A 81 -9.32 8.50 14.19
N LEU A 82 -9.65 7.41 13.50
CA LEU A 82 -10.01 6.14 14.11
C LEU A 82 -8.83 5.56 14.91
N THR A 83 -7.62 5.62 14.35
CA THR A 83 -6.40 5.09 14.98
C THR A 83 -5.91 5.96 16.14
N GLY A 84 -6.11 7.28 16.07
CA GLY A 84 -5.82 8.20 17.17
C GLY A 84 -6.73 7.96 18.39
N ASN A 85 -7.90 7.34 18.18
CA ASN A 85 -8.77 6.92 19.27
C ASN A 85 -8.32 5.56 19.85
N LYS A 86 -7.45 5.63 20.87
CA LYS A 86 -6.86 4.47 21.57
C LYS A 86 -7.89 3.52 22.21
N GLN A 87 -9.17 3.90 22.32
CA GLN A 87 -10.24 3.00 22.75
C GLN A 87 -10.69 2.03 21.64
N VAL A 88 -10.53 2.43 20.37
CA VAL A 88 -10.94 1.66 19.19
C VAL A 88 -9.82 0.74 18.72
N ILE A 89 -8.57 1.23 18.75
CA ILE A 89 -7.40 0.46 18.39
C ILE A 89 -6.45 0.53 19.57
N GLN A 90 -6.29 -0.59 20.29
CA GLN A 90 -5.24 -0.72 21.30
C GLN A 90 -3.90 -0.33 20.66
N GLN A 91 -3.09 0.48 21.36
CA GLN A 91 -1.80 0.99 20.89
C GLN A 91 -0.98 -0.13 20.23
N ASN A 92 -0.96 -0.14 18.90
CA ASN A 92 -0.39 -1.21 18.12
C ASN A 92 0.39 -0.58 16.96
N GLN A 93 1.65 -1.00 16.86
CA GLN A 93 2.60 -0.49 15.89
C GLN A 93 2.27 -1.03 14.50
N SER A 94 1.47 -0.28 13.75
CA SER A 94 1.15 -0.56 12.35
C SER A 94 1.35 0.68 11.49
N ASN A 95 1.87 0.48 10.29
CA ASN A 95 2.02 1.51 9.27
C ASN A 95 0.90 1.31 8.26
N VAL A 96 0.28 2.42 7.88
CA VAL A 96 -0.82 2.47 6.94
C VAL A 96 -0.35 3.18 5.68
N LEU A 97 -0.73 2.63 4.54
CA LEU A 97 -0.57 3.24 3.22
C LEU A 97 -1.94 3.30 2.56
N VAL A 98 -2.42 4.50 2.25
CA VAL A 98 -3.66 4.72 1.49
C VAL A 98 -3.28 5.31 0.14
N ILE A 99 -3.82 4.73 -0.93
CA ILE A 99 -3.65 5.26 -2.29
C ILE A 99 -4.98 5.20 -3.05
N GLY A 100 -5.20 6.13 -3.97
CA GLY A 100 -6.38 6.09 -4.82
C GLY A 100 -6.74 7.44 -5.42
N VAL A 101 -8.05 7.71 -5.49
CA VAL A 101 -8.59 8.91 -6.14
C VAL A 101 -8.80 10.01 -5.11
N SER A 102 -8.18 11.17 -5.31
CA SER A 102 -8.45 12.39 -4.56
C SER A 102 -9.87 12.95 -4.80
N LYS A 103 -10.29 13.92 -3.99
CA LYS A 103 -11.50 14.74 -4.19
C LYS A 103 -11.50 15.42 -5.56
N GLU A 104 -10.34 15.78 -6.06
CA GLU A 104 -10.16 16.44 -7.37
C GLU A 104 -10.13 15.45 -8.55
N GLY A 105 -10.26 14.15 -8.30
CA GLY A 105 -10.25 13.13 -9.36
C GLY A 105 -8.84 12.80 -9.90
N ILE A 106 -7.79 13.26 -9.23
CA ILE A 106 -6.39 12.92 -9.52
C ILE A 106 -5.86 11.84 -8.57
N GLY A 107 -4.63 11.37 -8.79
CA GLY A 107 -4.01 10.38 -7.92
C GLY A 107 -3.69 10.96 -6.56
N PHE A 108 -3.92 10.19 -5.52
CA PHE A 108 -3.58 10.50 -4.15
C PHE A 108 -2.80 9.35 -3.54
N GLY A 109 -1.82 9.67 -2.71
CA GLY A 109 -1.18 8.72 -1.83
C GLY A 109 -0.81 9.35 -0.50
N GLY A 110 -0.98 8.61 0.58
CA GLY A 110 -0.53 9.02 1.89
C GLY A 110 -0.16 7.83 2.77
N ASN A 111 0.77 8.05 3.69
CA ASN A 111 1.16 7.04 4.67
C ASN A 111 1.38 7.64 6.06
N PHE A 112 1.06 6.86 7.10
CA PHE A 112 1.28 7.24 8.50
C PHE A 112 1.52 5.99 9.34
N HIS A 113 2.17 6.16 10.48
CA HIS A 113 2.21 5.18 11.55
C HIS A 113 1.01 5.47 12.46
N MET A 114 0.35 4.43 12.98
CA MET A 114 -0.79 4.62 13.89
C MET A 114 -0.44 5.36 15.18
N ASP A 115 0.85 5.46 15.53
CA ASP A 115 1.35 6.22 16.66
C ASP A 115 1.74 7.67 16.31
N ASP A 116 1.63 8.09 15.04
CA ASP A 116 1.99 9.45 14.60
C ASP A 116 1.00 10.49 15.14
N GLU A 117 1.52 11.59 15.70
CA GLU A 117 0.71 12.70 16.22
C GLU A 117 0.00 13.47 15.10
N MET A 118 0.57 13.53 13.90
CA MET A 118 -0.02 14.11 12.69
C MET A 118 0.42 13.31 11.45
N PRO A 119 -0.46 13.14 10.44
CA PRO A 119 -0.11 12.40 9.25
C PRO A 119 0.59 13.34 8.25
N ASP A 120 1.92 13.37 8.31
CA ASP A 120 2.72 14.35 7.56
C ASP A 120 3.02 13.93 6.10
N ASN A 121 2.74 12.68 5.72
CA ASN A 121 3.07 12.18 4.39
C ASN A 121 1.80 12.01 3.55
N GLN A 122 1.45 13.04 2.78
CA GLN A 122 0.41 13.01 1.75
C GLN A 122 0.93 13.62 0.46
N LEU A 123 0.51 13.08 -0.67
CA LEU A 123 0.97 13.46 -1.99
C LEU A 123 -0.16 13.39 -3.01
N TYR A 124 -0.24 14.42 -3.84
CA TYR A 124 -1.21 14.55 -4.93
C TYR A 124 -0.47 14.42 -6.26
N ILE A 125 -0.96 13.52 -7.12
CA ILE A 125 -0.35 13.17 -8.40
C ILE A 125 -1.21 13.72 -9.53
N SER A 126 -0.84 14.91 -10.00
CA SER A 126 -1.56 15.64 -11.04
C SER A 126 -1.10 15.27 -12.46
N GLU A 127 0.11 14.75 -12.65
CA GLU A 127 0.67 14.43 -13.97
C GLU A 127 0.52 12.94 -14.31
N LYS A 128 0.22 12.65 -15.58
CA LYS A 128 -0.09 11.27 -16.03
C LYS A 128 1.10 10.31 -15.91
N LEU A 129 2.32 10.83 -16.06
CA LEU A 129 3.57 10.05 -16.04
C LEU A 129 4.30 10.14 -14.71
N ASP A 130 3.89 11.04 -13.83
CA ASP A 130 4.41 11.10 -12.47
C ASP A 130 3.75 9.99 -11.66
N GLY A 131 4.57 9.26 -10.92
CA GLY A 131 4.13 8.17 -10.07
C GLY A 131 4.80 8.24 -8.71
N TRP A 132 4.07 7.86 -7.68
CA TRP A 132 4.62 7.68 -6.35
C TRP A 132 4.48 6.23 -5.92
N SER A 133 5.57 5.63 -5.46
CA SER A 133 5.68 4.17 -5.33
C SER A 133 6.24 3.72 -3.98
N PRO A 134 5.56 4.05 -2.87
CA PRO A 134 6.08 3.79 -1.54
C PRO A 134 6.15 2.29 -1.24
N ILE A 135 7.20 1.89 -0.55
CA ILE A 135 7.32 0.57 0.08
C ILE A 135 7.37 0.67 1.59
N LEU A 136 6.57 -0.15 2.26
CA LEU A 136 6.65 -0.45 3.68
C LEU A 136 7.28 -1.83 3.83
N THR A 137 8.42 -1.93 4.52
CA THR A 137 9.15 -3.20 4.72
C THR A 137 9.25 -3.58 6.19
N PRO A 138 9.64 -4.83 6.51
CA PRO A 138 10.08 -5.17 7.86
C PRO A 138 11.31 -4.34 8.28
N PRO A 139 11.54 -4.08 9.59
CA PRO A 139 12.68 -3.29 10.07
C PRO A 139 14.07 -3.88 9.77
N SER A 140 14.15 -5.20 9.62
CA SER A 140 15.36 -5.95 9.21
C SER A 140 15.75 -5.70 7.75
N VAL A 141 14.86 -5.13 6.95
CA VAL A 141 15.05 -4.87 5.52
C VAL A 141 15.39 -3.40 5.32
N ASN A 142 16.39 -3.13 4.47
CA ASN A 142 16.76 -1.75 4.14
C ASN A 142 15.70 -1.11 3.23
N GLN A 143 14.71 -0.47 3.84
CA GLN A 143 13.61 0.19 3.12
C GLN A 143 14.12 1.23 2.12
N LYS A 144 15.11 2.05 2.48
CA LYS A 144 15.65 3.10 1.59
C LYS A 144 16.28 2.51 0.32
N TYR A 145 16.96 1.37 0.45
CA TYR A 145 17.50 0.65 -0.71
C TYR A 145 16.38 0.19 -1.64
N TYR A 146 15.36 -0.50 -1.10
CA TYR A 146 14.26 -1.01 -1.93
C TYR A 146 13.38 0.08 -2.51
N GLN A 147 13.17 1.19 -1.78
CA GLN A 147 12.50 2.37 -2.30
C GLN A 147 13.21 2.88 -3.56
N LYS A 148 14.53 3.06 -3.51
CA LYS A 148 15.32 3.49 -4.67
C LYS A 148 15.25 2.49 -5.84
N VAL A 149 15.26 1.19 -5.55
CA VAL A 149 15.12 0.15 -6.58
C VAL A 149 13.76 0.25 -7.28
N ILE A 150 12.68 0.39 -6.51
CA ILE A 150 11.32 0.53 -7.04
C ILE A 150 11.21 1.79 -7.88
N ASP A 151 11.65 2.94 -7.36
CA ASP A 151 11.58 4.23 -8.05
C ASP A 151 12.29 4.16 -9.41
N ASN A 152 13.53 3.65 -9.43
CA ASN A 152 14.31 3.51 -10.66
C ASN A 152 13.62 2.57 -11.67
N ARG A 153 13.16 1.39 -11.22
CA ARG A 153 12.55 0.40 -12.12
C ARG A 153 11.18 0.85 -12.65
N ILE A 154 10.42 1.63 -11.88
CA ILE A 154 9.16 2.22 -12.36
C ILE A 154 9.44 3.28 -13.42
N ILE A 155 10.45 4.14 -13.22
CA ILE A 155 10.88 5.10 -14.25
C ILE A 155 11.27 4.36 -15.53
N GLU A 156 12.05 3.28 -15.46
CA GLU A 156 12.41 2.47 -16.62
C GLU A 156 11.18 1.87 -17.32
N ILE A 157 10.23 1.32 -16.57
CA ILE A 157 8.98 0.80 -17.12
C ILE A 157 8.20 1.91 -17.83
N VAL A 158 8.06 3.08 -17.23
CA VAL A 158 7.34 4.22 -17.82
C VAL A 158 8.03 4.70 -19.10
N LEU A 159 9.34 4.92 -19.06
CA LEU A 159 10.13 5.35 -20.23
C LEU A 159 10.11 4.33 -21.37
N SER A 160 10.06 3.03 -21.06
CA SER A 160 9.91 1.99 -22.08
C SER A 160 8.58 2.08 -22.83
N GLN A 161 7.55 2.66 -22.22
CA GLN A 161 6.21 2.81 -22.79
C GLN A 161 6.03 4.15 -23.53
N THR A 162 6.78 5.20 -23.19
CA THR A 162 6.69 6.51 -23.87
C THR A 162 7.31 6.49 -25.27
N ASN A 163 8.25 5.57 -25.53
CA ASN A 163 8.87 5.39 -26.85
C ASN A 163 8.04 4.52 -27.82
N ILE A 164 6.88 4.02 -27.39
CA ILE A 164 5.98 3.20 -28.20
C ILE A 164 4.85 4.10 -28.70
N GLN A 165 4.56 4.08 -30.01
CA GLN A 165 3.49 4.88 -30.63
C GLN A 165 2.10 4.68 -30.00
N ASN A 166 1.89 3.61 -29.23
CA ASN A 166 0.64 3.30 -28.54
C ASN A 166 0.92 2.97 -27.06
N PHE A 167 0.93 3.99 -26.20
CA PHE A 167 0.96 3.78 -24.76
C PHE A 167 -0.19 2.87 -24.30
N SER A 168 0.14 1.77 -23.62
CA SER A 168 -0.84 0.83 -23.08
C SER A 168 -0.86 0.89 -21.56
N ARG A 169 -1.89 1.54 -21.00
CA ARG A 169 -2.15 1.53 -19.54
C ARG A 169 -2.22 0.12 -18.98
N GLY A 170 -2.79 -0.83 -19.74
CA GLY A 170 -2.87 -2.24 -19.31
C GLY A 170 -1.49 -2.90 -19.18
N MET A 171 -0.58 -2.61 -20.12
CA MET A 171 0.78 -3.14 -20.09
C MET A 171 1.62 -2.50 -18.98
N LEU A 172 1.49 -1.18 -18.79
CA LEU A 172 2.11 -0.46 -17.68
C LEU A 172 1.69 -1.07 -16.33
N ILE A 173 0.39 -1.26 -16.10
CA ILE A 173 -0.14 -1.87 -14.88
C ILE A 173 0.41 -3.28 -14.69
N LYS A 174 0.43 -4.10 -15.76
CA LYS A 174 0.96 -5.47 -15.70
C LYS A 174 2.42 -5.47 -15.27
N ASN A 175 3.26 -4.64 -15.90
CA ASN A 175 4.70 -4.60 -15.62
C ASN A 175 4.99 -4.12 -14.19
N ILE A 176 4.25 -3.12 -13.69
CA ILE A 176 4.39 -2.65 -12.31
C ILE A 176 3.93 -3.73 -11.31
N LYS A 177 2.84 -4.45 -11.60
CA LYS A 177 2.40 -5.58 -10.75
C LYS A 177 3.46 -6.66 -10.65
N GLU A 178 4.11 -7.02 -11.76
CA GLU A 178 5.21 -7.99 -11.76
C GLU A 178 6.43 -7.46 -10.99
N LEU A 179 6.78 -6.17 -11.15
CA LEU A 179 7.82 -5.53 -10.34
C LEU A 179 7.52 -5.63 -8.82
N HIS A 180 6.30 -5.28 -8.38
CA HIS A 180 5.92 -5.40 -6.97
C HIS A 180 6.09 -6.85 -6.50
N ARG A 181 5.65 -7.82 -7.31
CA ARG A 181 5.75 -9.25 -7.00
C ARG A 181 7.21 -9.67 -6.85
N GLU A 182 8.06 -9.31 -7.80
CA GLU A 182 9.50 -9.62 -7.77
C GLU A 182 10.18 -9.09 -6.52
N ILE A 183 9.92 -7.83 -6.15
CA ILE A 183 10.54 -7.21 -4.97
C ILE A 183 10.06 -7.89 -3.67
N ILE A 184 8.76 -8.16 -3.54
CA ILE A 184 8.24 -8.87 -2.35
C ILE A 184 8.84 -10.28 -2.25
N LEU A 185 8.97 -11.00 -3.37
CA LEU A 185 9.60 -12.33 -3.41
C LEU A 185 11.11 -12.29 -3.11
N GLU A 186 11.80 -11.21 -3.48
CA GLU A 186 13.20 -11.02 -3.12
C GLU A 186 13.33 -10.80 -1.60
N ILE A 187 12.47 -9.94 -1.04
CA ILE A 187 12.43 -9.67 0.40
C ILE A 187 12.07 -10.94 1.17
N SER A 188 11.11 -11.76 0.71
CA SER A 188 10.71 -13.01 1.39
C SER A 188 11.84 -14.04 1.50
N LYS A 189 12.87 -13.95 0.64
CA LYS A 189 14.08 -14.79 0.74
C LYS A 189 15.05 -14.30 1.80
N LYS A 190 15.05 -12.99 2.09
CA LYS A 190 15.93 -12.34 3.06
C LYS A 190 15.30 -12.29 4.44
N ASP A 191 13.97 -12.20 4.51
CA ASP A 191 13.23 -12.07 5.74
C ASP A 191 12.05 -13.04 5.80
N LYS A 192 12.06 -13.90 6.83
CA LYS A 192 11.04 -14.93 7.05
C LYS A 192 9.70 -14.37 7.51
N SER A 193 9.57 -13.09 7.84
CA SER A 193 8.28 -12.49 8.17
C SER A 193 7.42 -12.19 6.94
N VAL A 194 8.03 -12.15 5.75
CA VAL A 194 7.35 -11.94 4.47
C VAL A 194 7.20 -13.29 3.79
N ASN A 195 5.99 -13.64 3.34
CA ASN A 195 5.77 -14.86 2.55
C ASN A 195 5.66 -14.58 1.05
N SER A 196 5.65 -15.66 0.27
CA SER A 196 5.53 -15.60 -1.19
C SER A 196 4.09 -15.56 -1.70
N ASN A 197 3.10 -15.60 -0.80
CA ASN A 197 1.70 -15.42 -1.14
C ASN A 197 1.43 -13.92 -1.22
N ILE A 198 1.23 -13.43 -2.44
CA ILE A 198 1.12 -12.00 -2.71
C ILE A 198 -0.26 -11.71 -3.23
N GLU A 199 -0.93 -10.75 -2.59
CA GLU A 199 -2.21 -10.23 -3.02
C GLU A 199 -2.02 -8.86 -3.64
N GLN A 200 -2.80 -8.57 -4.68
CA GLN A 200 -2.67 -7.33 -5.44
C GLN A 200 -4.03 -6.80 -5.89
N TYR A 201 -4.26 -5.50 -5.66
CA TYR A 201 -5.45 -4.80 -6.13
C TYR A 201 -5.08 -3.66 -7.06
N VAL A 202 -5.99 -3.35 -7.99
CA VAL A 202 -5.86 -2.24 -8.92
C VAL A 202 -7.20 -1.52 -8.99
N ILE A 203 -7.15 -0.19 -8.93
CA ILE A 203 -8.26 0.70 -9.26
C ILE A 203 -7.83 1.61 -10.41
N LYS A 204 -8.80 1.98 -11.26
CA LYS A 204 -8.59 2.79 -12.46
C LYS A 204 -9.71 3.80 -12.52
N TRP A 205 -9.38 5.02 -12.92
CA TRP A 205 -10.32 6.08 -13.20
C TRP A 205 -9.93 6.85 -14.47
#